data_AF-A0A1M5PMD3-F1
#
_entry.id   AF-A0A1M5PMD3-F1
#
_cell.length_a   1.000
_cell.length_b   1.000
_cell.length_c   1.000
_cell.angle_alpha   90.00
_cell.angle_beta   90.00
_cell.angle_gamma   90.00
#
_symmetry.space_group_name_H-M   'P 1'
#
loop_
_entity.id
_entity.type
_entity.pdbx_description
1 polymer ?
#
loop_
_entity_poly.entity_id
_entity_poly.type
_entity_poly.pdbx_seq_one_letter_code
_entity_poly.pdbx_strand_id
1 'polypeptide(L)' 'MTSSPNDHFVVTYQQGERPDRWTWEIRRKSKPLGIKMTGDGYQSDSAARFAGKQALADFLSDLLKEEKRK' A
#
# COMPACT_ATOMS: atom_id res chain seq x y z
N MET A 1 1.70 1.92 -21.00
CA MET A 1 0.86 2.52 -19.93
C MET A 1 1.73 2.65 -18.69
N THR A 2 2.49 3.74 -18.61
CA THR A 2 3.46 4.01 -17.54
C THR A 2 2.69 4.28 -16.25
N SER A 3 2.79 3.36 -15.30
CA SER A 3 2.30 3.62 -13.95
C SER A 3 3.25 4.61 -13.30
N SER A 4 2.86 5.88 -13.24
CA SER A 4 3.64 6.87 -12.52
C SER A 4 3.83 6.41 -11.07
N PRO A 5 5.05 6.49 -10.50
CA PRO A 5 5.29 6.12 -9.11
C PRO A 5 4.37 6.89 -8.14
N ASN A 6 4.02 8.13 -8.48
CA ASN A 6 3.21 9.01 -7.62
C ASN A 6 1.71 8.67 -7.54
N ASP A 7 1.33 7.49 -8.01
CA ASP A 7 -0.05 7.08 -8.20
C ASP A 7 -0.51 6.05 -7.16
N HIS A 8 0.33 5.75 -6.19
CA HIS A 8 0.07 4.77 -5.14
C HIS A 8 -0.08 5.47 -3.79
N PHE A 9 -1.12 5.13 -3.04
CA PHE A 9 -1.38 5.66 -1.71
C PHE A 9 -1.75 4.54 -0.76
N VAL A 10 -1.37 4.71 0.51
CA VAL A 10 -1.69 3.78 1.60
C VAL A 10 -2.95 4.27 2.29
N VAL A 11 -3.93 3.39 2.42
CA VAL A 11 -5.12 3.60 3.25
C VAL A 11 -5.00 2.67 4.45
N THR A 12 -5.19 3.18 5.66
CA THR A 12 -5.40 2.36 6.85
C THR A 12 -6.86 2.43 7.26
N TYR A 13 -7.43 1.29 7.62
CA TYR A 13 -8.75 1.23 8.22
C TYR A 13 -8.82 0.10 9.24
N GLN A 14 -9.72 0.27 10.20
CA GLN A 14 -10.02 -0.73 11.20
C GLN A 14 -11.16 -1.60 10.68
N GLN A 15 -10.93 -2.91 10.58
CA GLN A 15 -11.97 -3.85 10.16
C GLN A 15 -12.60 -4.47 11.41
N GLY A 16 -13.82 -4.02 11.73
CA GLY A 16 -14.47 -4.32 13.00
C GLY A 16 -15.36 -5.56 12.97
N GLU A 17 -14.84 -6.66 13.50
CA GLU A 17 -15.47 -7.50 14.53
C GLU A 17 -14.31 -8.22 15.25
N ARG A 18 -14.26 -8.10 16.57
CA ARG A 18 -13.06 -8.32 17.40
C ARG A 18 -12.21 -9.56 17.02
N PRO A 19 -10.88 -9.47 17.19
CA PRO A 19 -10.13 -8.34 17.76
C PRO A 19 -9.97 -7.19 16.76
N ASP A 20 -9.91 -5.96 17.28
CA ASP A 20 -9.71 -4.72 16.52
C ASP A 20 -8.38 -4.74 15.77
N ARG A 21 -8.39 -5.37 14.59
CA ARG A 21 -7.24 -5.48 13.70
C ARG A 21 -7.28 -4.30 12.74
N TRP A 22 -6.18 -3.59 12.74
CA TRP A 22 -5.89 -2.59 11.74
C TRP A 22 -5.42 -3.29 10.47
N THR A 23 -5.96 -2.83 9.36
CA THR A 23 -5.61 -3.27 8.03
C THR A 23 -5.11 -2.05 7.26
N TRP A 24 -4.08 -2.26 6.45
CA TRP A 24 -3.63 -1.29 5.47
C TRP A 24 -3.77 -1.85 4.07
N GLU A 25 -4.00 -0.96 3.11
CA GLU A 25 -4.06 -1.30 1.70
C GLU A 25 -3.28 -0.26 0.89
N ILE A 26 -2.46 -0.71 -0.04
CA ILE A 26 -1.89 0.13 -1.09
C ILE A 26 -2.87 0.11 -2.26
N ARG A 27 -3.47 1.28 -2.51
CA ARG A 27 -4.36 1.50 -3.64
C ARG A 27 -3.64 2.30 -4.71
N ARG A 28 -3.91 1.95 -5.97
CA ARG A 28 -3.45 2.70 -7.13
C ARG A 28 -4.56 3.64 -7.60
N LYS A 29 -4.20 4.88 -7.92
CA LYS A 29 -5.10 5.94 -8.38
C LYS A 29 -5.33 5.89 -9.89
N SER A 30 -4.45 5.24 -10.67
CA SER A 30 -4.62 4.97 -12.09
C SER A 30 -5.49 3.76 -12.33
N LYS A 31 -6.27 3.83 -13.41
CA LYS A 31 -7.13 2.74 -13.87
C LYS A 31 -6.31 1.58 -14.46
N PRO A 32 -6.72 0.32 -14.21
CA PRO A 32 -7.82 -0.08 -13.33
C PRO A 32 -7.46 0.14 -11.86
N LEU A 33 -8.42 0.66 -11.08
CA LEU A 33 -8.33 0.86 -9.62
C LEU A 33 -8.21 -0.49 -8.92
N GLY A 34 -7.03 -1.10 -9.02
CA GLY A 34 -6.68 -2.34 -8.37
C GLY A 34 -6.06 -2.05 -7.02
N ILE A 35 -6.54 -2.74 -6.00
CA ILE A 35 -5.79 -2.90 -4.76
C ILE A 35 -4.50 -3.64 -5.14
N LYS A 36 -3.35 -3.04 -4.85
CA LYS A 36 -2.05 -3.64 -5.18
C LYS A 36 -1.62 -4.61 -4.10
N MET A 37 -1.81 -4.22 -2.85
CA MET A 37 -1.28 -4.95 -1.70
C MET A 37 -2.10 -4.60 -0.48
N THR A 38 -2.31 -5.56 0.41
CA THR A 38 -2.99 -5.36 1.68
C THR A 38 -2.20 -6.05 2.78
N GLY A 39 -2.34 -5.56 4.00
CA GLY A 39 -1.82 -6.23 5.18
C GLY A 39 -2.77 -6.01 6.34
N ASP A 40 -3.23 -7.09 6.94
CA ASP A 40 -4.10 -7.10 8.12
C ASP A 40 -3.35 -7.61 9.37
N GLY A 41 -4.03 -7.56 10.52
CA GLY A 41 -3.49 -8.13 11.76
C GLY A 41 -2.66 -7.18 12.60
N TYR A 42 -2.69 -5.88 12.32
CA TYR A 42 -1.97 -4.89 13.11
C TYR A 42 -2.76 -4.49 14.35
N GLN A 43 -2.07 -4.35 15.48
CA GLN A 43 -2.69 -3.96 16.75
C GLN A 43 -2.93 -2.45 16.87
N SER A 44 -2.43 -1.64 15.93
CA SER A 44 -2.54 -0.18 15.98
C SER A 44 -2.50 0.44 14.58
N ASP A 45 -3.18 1.58 14.41
CA ASP A 45 -3.13 2.38 13.17
C ASP A 45 -1.70 2.72 12.79
N SER A 46 -0.89 3.14 13.76
CA SER A 46 0.51 3.49 13.55
C SER A 46 1.33 2.32 13.00
N ALA A 47 1.07 1.09 13.48
CA ALA A 47 1.74 -0.11 12.98
C ALA A 47 1.29 -0.45 11.55
N ALA A 48 -0.01 -0.41 11.27
CA ALA A 48 -0.54 -0.63 9.92
C ALA A 48 -0.04 0.44 8.93
N ARG A 49 -0.02 1.70 9.36
CA ARG A 49 0.46 2.83 8.55
C ARG A 49 1.95 2.76 8.29
N PHE A 50 2.73 2.32 9.28
CA PHE A 50 4.17 2.12 9.11
C PHE A 50 4.44 1.00 8.11
N ALA A 51 3.80 -0.15 8.27
CA ALA A 51 3.93 -1.28 7.35
C ALA A 51 3.49 -0.92 5.93
N GLY A 52 2.35 -0.23 5.77
CA GLY A 52 1.89 0.22 4.46
C GLY A 52 2.82 1.24 3.82
N LYS A 53 3.39 2.19 4.58
CA LYS A 53 4.39 3.14 4.06
C LYS A 53 5.68 2.45 3.63
N GLN A 54 6.13 1.46 4.39
CA GLN A 54 7.32 0.69 4.05
C GLN A 54 7.10 -0.13 2.78
N ALA A 55 5.99 -0.86 2.70
CA ALA A 55 5.60 -1.60 1.50
C ALA A 55 5.42 -0.68 0.28
N LEU A 56 4.88 0.53 0.47
CA LEU A 56 4.79 1.53 -0.58
C LEU A 56 6.19 1.98 -1.04
N ALA A 57 7.10 2.28 -0.12
CA ALA A 57 8.46 2.70 -0.46
C ALA A 57 9.24 1.61 -1.21
N ASP A 58 9.11 0.35 -0.79
CA ASP A 58 9.71 -0.80 -1.47
C ASP A 58 9.13 -0.96 -2.87
N PHE A 59 7.80 -0.89 -3.01
CA PHE A 59 7.13 -0.96 -4.30
C PHE A 59 7.56 0.18 -5.25
N LEU A 60 7.67 1.41 -4.75
CA LEU A 60 8.16 2.55 -5.54
C LEU A 60 9.63 2.38 -5.94
N SER A 61 10.46 1.85 -5.04
CA SER A 61 11.86 1.56 -5.29
C SER A 61 12.03 0.51 -6.38
N ASP A 62 11.28 -0.58 -6.32
CA ASP A 62 11.31 -1.62 -7.34
C ASP A 62 10.76 -1.14 -8.68
N LEU A 63 9.66 -0.37 -8.67
CA LEU A 63 9.14 0.27 -9.88
C LEU A 63 10.16 1.21 -10.54
N LEU A 64 10.88 2.02 -9.75
CA LEU A 64 11.96 2.90 -10.22
C LEU A 64 13.13 2.11 -10.83
N LYS A 65 13.48 0.97 -10.24
CA LYS A 65 14.52 0.08 -10.79
C LYS A 65 14.06 -0.55 -12.12
N GLU A 66 12.80 -0.96 -12.22
CA GLU A 66 12.23 -1.50 -13.46
C GLU A 66 12.16 -0.43 -14.56
N GLU A 67 11.81 0.82 -14.23
CA GLU A 67 11.73 1.91 -15.22
C GLU A 67 13.11 2.28 -15.77
N LYS A 68 14.16 2.27 -14.93
CA LYS A 68 15.55 2.53 -15.35
C LYS A 68 16.16 1.44 -16.25
N ARG A 69 15.48 0.30 -16.40
CA ARG A 69 15.95 -0.82 -17.24
C ARG A 69 15.40 -0.80 -18.67
N LYS A 70 14.60 0.22 -19.01
CA LYS A 70 14.08 0.43 -20.38
C LYS A 70 14.94 1.37 -21.21
#